data_AF-A0A8X6RV85-F1
#
_entry.id   AF-A0A8X6RV85-F1
#
_cell.length_a   1.000
_cell.length_b   1.000
_cell.length_c   1.000
_cell.angle_alpha   90.00
_cell.angle_beta   90.00
_cell.angle_gamma   90.00
#
_symmetry.space_group_name_H-M   'P 1'
#
loop_
_entity.id
_entity.type
_entity.pdbx_description
1 polymer ?
#
loop_
_entity_poly.entity_id
_entity_poly.type
_entity_poly.pdbx_seq_one_letter_code
_entity_poly.pdbx_strand_id
1 'polypeptide(L)'
;MLFNPEKKLTDVYGEGMLKVRQCQNWFANFRSGNFDVEDAPRSGRPVEADKDAIKALVDANRLITTREIGLRLNLSNSTVYDHLKGLGLSPKLDVWVPHVLTLTSVIRFSNVTKMIRF
;
A
#
# COMPACT_ATOMS: atom_id res chain seq x y z
N MET A 1 -21.36 45.67 -2.21
CA MET A 1 -21.67 44.84 -1.02
C MET A 1 -20.72 43.65 -1.01
N LEU A 2 -19.77 43.59 -0.08
CA LEU A 2 -18.92 42.40 0.08
C LEU A 2 -19.75 41.32 0.78
N PHE A 3 -20.11 40.27 0.04
CA PHE A 3 -20.71 39.08 0.61
C PHE A 3 -19.73 38.51 1.64
N ASN A 4 -20.09 38.57 2.92
CA ASN A 4 -19.28 38.02 4.01
C ASN A 4 -19.89 36.69 4.47
N PRO A 5 -19.45 35.55 3.91
CA PRO A 5 -20.02 34.24 4.21
C PRO A 5 -19.85 33.82 5.67
N GLU A 6 -18.79 34.30 6.33
CA GLU A 6 -18.53 34.00 7.74
C GLU A 6 -19.68 34.47 8.64
N LYS A 7 -20.15 35.71 8.47
CA LYS A 7 -21.23 36.27 9.30
C LYS A 7 -22.53 35.48 9.17
N LYS A 8 -22.87 35.03 7.96
CA LYS A 8 -24.09 34.23 7.72
C LYS A 8 -23.98 32.83 8.32
N LEU A 9 -22.81 32.22 8.28
CA LEU A 9 -22.58 30.90 8.86
C LEU A 9 -22.56 30.96 10.39
N THR A 10 -21.95 32.00 10.98
CA THR A 10 -21.95 32.23 12.42
C THR A 10 -23.35 32.49 12.97
N ASP A 11 -24.20 33.21 12.23
CA ASP A 11 -25.59 33.48 12.62
C ASP A 11 -26.44 32.21 12.72
N VAL A 12 -26.24 31.24 11.82
CA VAL A 12 -27.00 29.98 11.79
C VAL A 12 -26.41 28.91 12.71
N TYR A 13 -25.09 28.79 12.77
CA TYR A 13 -24.40 27.66 13.42
C TYR A 13 -23.60 28.03 14.67
N GLY A 14 -23.54 29.30 15.04
CA GLY A 14 -22.80 29.79 16.20
C GLY A 14 -21.33 30.11 15.92
N GLU A 15 -20.66 30.66 16.94
CA GLU A 15 -19.28 31.12 16.88
C GLU A 15 -18.29 29.94 16.84
N GLY A 16 -17.21 30.07 16.06
CA GLY A 16 -16.11 29.07 16.03
C GLY A 16 -16.20 27.97 14.97
N MET A 17 -17.20 27.98 14.08
CA MET A 17 -17.38 26.93 13.06
C MET A 17 -16.31 26.92 11.95
N LEU A 18 -16.09 28.04 11.26
CA LEU A 18 -15.12 28.14 10.17
C LEU A 18 -14.39 29.48 10.24
N LYS A 19 -13.08 29.45 9.99
CA LYS A 19 -12.25 30.67 9.84
C LYS A 19 -12.48 31.27 8.45
N VAL A 20 -12.32 32.59 8.29
CA VAL A 20 -12.45 33.32 7.01
C VAL A 20 -11.76 32.59 5.87
N ARG A 21 -10.53 32.12 6.14
CA ARG A 21 -9.68 31.43 5.18
C ARG A 21 -10.26 30.09 4.71
N GLN A 22 -10.93 29.36 5.59
CA GLN A 22 -11.63 28.11 5.22
C GLN A 22 -12.79 28.42 4.27
N CYS A 23 -13.61 29.44 4.59
CA CYS A 23 -14.68 29.88 3.71
C CYS A 23 -14.14 30.30 2.34
N GLN A 24 -13.08 31.13 2.31
CA GLN A 24 -12.47 31.58 1.05
C GLN A 24 -11.94 30.42 0.20
N ASN A 25 -11.30 29.42 0.81
CA ASN A 25 -10.82 28.22 0.12
C ASN A 25 -11.98 27.42 -0.50
N TRP A 26 -13.06 27.20 0.24
CA TRP A 26 -14.26 26.53 -0.27
C TRP A 26 -14.89 27.30 -1.43
N PHE A 27 -15.03 28.63 -1.31
CA PHE A 27 -15.53 29.47 -2.40
C PHE A 27 -14.62 29.48 -3.62
N ALA A 28 -13.31 29.29 -3.46
CA ALA A 28 -12.40 29.12 -4.60
C ALA A 28 -12.62 27.76 -5.30
N ASN A 29 -12.76 26.68 -4.53
CA ASN A 29 -13.06 25.34 -5.06
C ASN A 29 -14.41 25.30 -5.80
N PHE A 30 -15.45 25.89 -5.23
CA PHE A 30 -16.76 25.95 -5.90
C PHE A 30 -16.70 26.79 -7.19
N ARG A 31 -15.92 27.88 -7.22
CA ARG A 31 -15.72 28.68 -8.43
C ARG A 31 -14.90 27.97 -9.50
N SER A 32 -14.04 27.01 -9.13
CA SER A 32 -13.35 26.15 -10.10
C SER A 32 -14.21 24.97 -10.59
N GLY A 33 -15.47 24.88 -10.13
CA GLY A 33 -16.40 23.80 -10.50
C GLY A 33 -16.20 22.51 -9.70
N ASN A 34 -15.35 22.52 -8.67
CA ASN A 34 -15.21 21.41 -7.75
C ASN A 34 -16.24 21.54 -6.62
N PHE A 35 -17.26 20.69 -6.63
CA PHE A 35 -18.29 20.59 -5.61
C PHE A 35 -18.14 19.37 -4.70
N ASP A 36 -17.02 18.65 -4.81
CA ASP A 36 -16.70 17.56 -3.90
C ASP A 36 -16.44 18.13 -2.49
N VAL A 37 -17.18 17.60 -1.52
CA VAL A 37 -17.10 18.01 -0.11
C VAL A 37 -16.19 17.06 0.68
N GLU A 38 -15.88 15.88 0.12
CA GLU A 38 -15.01 14.91 0.76
C GLU A 38 -13.55 15.40 0.78
N ASP A 39 -12.84 15.00 1.83
CA ASP A 39 -11.41 15.26 1.93
C ASP A 39 -10.69 14.55 0.77
N ALA A 40 -9.95 15.33 -0.03
CA ALA A 40 -9.06 14.76 -1.02
C ALA A 40 -8.08 13.78 -0.34
N PRO A 41 -7.64 12.72 -1.05
CA PRO A 41 -6.66 11.77 -0.52
C PRO A 41 -5.46 12.54 0.07
N ARG A 42 -5.27 12.41 1.39
CA ARG A 42 -4.16 13.08 2.06
C ARG A 42 -2.86 12.48 1.54
N SER A 43 -1.89 13.34 1.24
CA SER A 43 -0.52 12.87 0.99
C SER A 43 0.03 12.26 2.27
N GLY A 44 -0.06 10.93 2.37
CA GLY A 44 0.61 10.16 3.42
C GLY A 44 2.13 10.16 3.22
N ARG A 45 2.87 9.68 4.22
CA ARG A 45 4.30 9.45 4.07
C ARG A 45 4.52 8.39 2.97
N PRO A 46 5.28 8.70 1.90
CA PRO A 46 5.69 7.65 0.96
C PRO A 46 6.59 6.68 1.71
N VAL A 47 6.24 5.39 1.68
CA VAL A 47 7.19 4.35 2.07
C VAL A 47 8.05 4.09 0.83
N GLU A 48 9.18 4.79 0.73
CA GLU A 48 10.19 4.58 -0.31
C GLU A 48 10.94 3.26 -0.08
N ALA A 49 10.24 2.13 -0.03
CA ALA A 49 10.90 0.87 -0.29
C ALA A 49 10.72 0.54 -1.77
N ASP A 50 11.85 0.22 -2.41
CA ASP A 50 11.87 -0.30 -3.76
C ASP A 50 11.15 -1.67 -3.78
N LYS A 51 9.88 -1.65 -4.19
CA LYS A 51 9.04 -2.84 -4.32
C LYS A 51 9.63 -3.83 -5.31
N ASP A 52 10.31 -3.34 -6.35
CA ASP A 52 10.90 -4.18 -7.38
C ASP A 52 12.13 -4.89 -6.84
N ALA A 53 12.95 -4.22 -6.01
CA ALA A 53 14.06 -4.86 -5.31
C ALA A 53 13.59 -5.97 -4.33
N ILE A 54 12.52 -5.71 -3.56
CA ILE A 54 11.94 -6.74 -2.67
C ILE A 54 11.46 -7.94 -3.50
N LYS A 55 10.74 -7.67 -4.60
CA LYS A 55 10.22 -8.71 -5.49
C LYS A 55 11.35 -9.54 -6.13
N ALA A 56 12.41 -8.90 -6.59
CA ALA A 56 13.57 -9.57 -7.18
C ALA A 56 14.24 -10.54 -6.19
N LEU A 57 14.36 -10.16 -4.91
CA LEU A 57 14.91 -11.04 -3.87
C LEU A 57 14.03 -12.27 -3.60
N VAL A 58 12.71 -12.09 -3.58
CA VAL A 58 11.75 -13.19 -3.41
C VAL A 58 11.75 -14.12 -4.63
N ASP A 59 11.80 -13.57 -5.84
CA ASP A 59 11.83 -14.34 -7.08
C ASP A 59 13.13 -15.15 -7.20
N ALA A 60 14.26 -14.61 -6.73
CA ALA A 60 15.55 -15.30 -6.70
C ALA A 60 15.60 -16.43 -5.65
N ASN A 61 14.98 -16.23 -4.48
CA ASN A 61 14.89 -17.25 -3.44
C ASN A 61 13.55 -17.18 -2.70
N ARG A 62 12.67 -18.13 -3.00
CA ARG A 62 11.33 -18.19 -2.38
C ARG A 62 11.34 -18.46 -0.87
N LEU A 63 12.46 -18.93 -0.32
CA LEU A 63 12.64 -19.23 1.10
C LEU A 63 13.31 -18.08 1.86
N ILE A 64 13.55 -16.94 1.23
CA ILE A 64 14.18 -15.79 1.88
C ILE A 64 13.30 -15.25 3.01
N THR A 65 13.92 -14.95 4.15
CA THR A 65 13.19 -14.42 5.30
C THR A 65 13.00 -12.91 5.20
N THR A 66 11.93 -12.38 5.80
CA THR A 66 11.69 -10.93 5.88
C THR A 66 12.85 -10.18 6.55
N ARG A 67 13.49 -10.81 7.54
CA ARG A 67 14.67 -10.28 8.23
C ARG A 67 15.88 -10.18 7.31
N GLU A 68 16.10 -11.18 6.47
CA GLU A 68 17.20 -11.17 5.52
C GLU A 68 17.01 -10.15 4.40
N ILE A 69 15.78 -10.01 3.89
CA ILE A 69 15.44 -8.93 2.96
C ILE A 69 15.69 -7.55 3.62
N GLY A 70 15.24 -7.37 4.85
CA GLY A 70 15.44 -6.13 5.61
C GLY A 70 16.92 -5.77 5.76
N LEU A 71 17.77 -6.76 6.06
CA LEU A 71 19.22 -6.54 6.13
C LEU A 71 19.83 -6.17 4.78
N ARG A 72 19.44 -6.83 3.69
CA ARG A 72 19.99 -6.58 2.35
C ARG A 72 19.59 -5.22 1.78
N LEU A 73 18.36 -4.78 2.06
CA LEU A 73 17.80 -3.53 1.55
C LEU A 73 17.87 -2.38 2.57
N ASN A 74 18.45 -2.61 3.75
CA ASN A 74 18.45 -1.67 4.87
C ASN A 74 17.04 -1.16 5.24
N LEU A 75 16.07 -2.08 5.24
CA LEU A 75 14.68 -1.83 5.58
C LEU A 75 14.32 -2.47 6.92
N SER A 76 13.35 -1.87 7.61
CA SER A 76 12.78 -2.49 8.80
C SER A 76 11.96 -3.73 8.44
N ASN A 77 11.90 -4.72 9.33
CA ASN A 77 11.13 -5.95 9.12
C ASN A 77 9.64 -5.68 8.86
N SER A 78 9.06 -4.68 9.54
CA SER A 78 7.66 -4.29 9.36
C SER A 78 7.43 -3.72 7.96
N THR A 79 8.33 -2.86 7.48
CA THR A 79 8.29 -2.34 6.11
C THR A 79 8.28 -3.47 5.09
N VAL A 80 9.23 -4.42 5.20
CA VAL A 80 9.29 -5.57 4.28
C VAL A 80 8.00 -6.39 4.33
N TYR A 81 7.46 -6.65 5.51
CA TYR A 81 6.21 -7.38 5.67
C TYR A 81 5.03 -6.67 4.99
N ASP A 82 4.88 -5.36 5.21
CA ASP A 82 3.82 -4.56 4.60
C ASP A 82 3.92 -4.55 3.06
N HIS A 83 5.14 -4.50 2.52
CA HIS A 83 5.39 -4.60 1.09
C HIS A 83 5.04 -5.99 0.52
N LEU A 84 5.44 -7.08 1.19
CA LEU A 84 5.06 -8.43 0.76
C LEU A 84 3.55 -8.64 0.78
N LYS A 85 2.88 -8.13 1.82
CA LYS A 85 1.42 -8.15 1.92
C LYS A 85 0.77 -7.33 0.78
N GLY A 86 1.32 -6.16 0.46
CA GLY A 86 0.86 -5.34 -0.67
C GLY A 86 1.07 -5.99 -2.04
N LEU A 87 2.04 -6.90 -2.17
CA LEU A 87 2.28 -7.72 -3.36
C LEU A 87 1.40 -8.99 -3.42
N GLY A 88 0.59 -9.25 -2.38
CA GLY A 88 -0.23 -10.47 -2.28
C GLY A 88 0.57 -11.73 -1.97
N LEU A 89 1.82 -11.60 -1.51
CA LEU A 89 2.66 -12.73 -1.13
C LEU A 89 2.40 -13.11 0.33
N SER A 90 2.11 -14.38 0.56
CA SER A 90 2.00 -14.96 1.90
C SER A 90 3.03 -16.07 2.11
N PRO A 91 3.62 -16.18 3.31
CA PRO A 91 4.50 -17.30 3.62
C PRO A 91 3.69 -18.60 3.59
N LYS A 92 4.17 -19.58 2.84
CA LYS A 92 3.65 -20.96 2.84
C LYS A 92 4.70 -21.87 3.44
N LEU A 93 4.27 -22.82 4.25
CA LEU A 93 5.14 -23.87 4.74
C LEU A 93 5.50 -24.80 3.57
N ASP A 94 6.75 -25.24 3.53
CA ASP A 94 7.17 -26.27 2.59
C ASP A 94 6.40 -27.56 2.84
N VAL A 95 5.98 -28.21 1.75
CA VAL A 95 5.32 -29.51 1.81
C VAL A 95 6.38 -30.55 2.13
N TRP A 96 6.20 -31.29 3.22
CA TRP A 96 7.09 -32.38 3.57
C TRP A 96 6.98 -33.51 2.54
N VAL A 97 8.10 -33.80 1.85
CA VAL A 97 8.19 -34.92 0.89
C VAL A 97 8.95 -36.07 1.55
N PRO A 98 8.32 -37.24 1.76
CA PRO A 98 8.92 -38.36 2.52
C PRO A 98 10.17 -39.01 1.92
N HIS A 99 10.58 -38.64 0.70
CA HIS A 99 11.65 -39.32 0.00
C HIS A 99 12.57 -38.34 -0.74
N VAL A 100 13.89 -38.52 -0.58
CA VAL A 100 14.90 -37.78 -1.34
C VAL A 100 14.88 -38.30 -2.77
N LEU A 101 14.27 -37.54 -3.68
CA LEU A 101 14.08 -37.95 -5.07
C LEU A 101 15.39 -37.85 -5.86
N THR A 102 15.80 -38.96 -6.49
CA THR A 102 16.92 -39.02 -7.44
C THR A 102 16.56 -38.33 -8.76
N LEU A 103 17.56 -37.90 -9.55
CA LEU A 103 17.42 -37.13 -10.81
C LEU A 103 16.34 -37.65 -11.78
N THR A 104 16.11 -38.96 -11.84
CA THR A 104 15.10 -39.61 -12.67
C THR A 104 13.66 -39.36 -12.21
N SER A 105 13.44 -39.18 -10.90
CA SER A 105 12.12 -38.93 -10.31
C SER A 105 11.71 -37.46 -10.43
N VAL A 106 12.67 -36.53 -10.48
CA VAL A 106 12.44 -35.07 -10.63
C VAL A 106 11.72 -34.72 -11.95
N ILE A 107 12.06 -35.42 -13.03
CA ILE A 107 11.42 -35.22 -14.35
C ILE A 107 9.91 -35.48 -14.28
N ARG A 108 9.48 -36.47 -13.48
CA ARG A 108 8.07 -36.85 -13.33
C ARG A 108 7.23 -35.81 -12.59
N PHE A 109 7.82 -35.09 -11.63
CA PHE A 109 7.15 -34.01 -10.89
C PHE A 109 7.14 -32.67 -11.64
N SER A 110 8.12 -32.41 -12.51
CA SER A 110 8.14 -31.18 -13.34
C SER A 110 6.89 -31.03 -14.23
N ASN A 111 6.27 -32.16 -14.62
CA ASN A 111 5.03 -32.18 -15.39
C ASN A 111 3.78 -31.92 -14.54
N VAL A 112 3.83 -32.17 -13.22
CA VAL A 112 2.71 -31.94 -12.29
C VAL A 112 2.68 -30.49 -11.83
N THR A 113 3.84 -29.88 -11.57
CA THR A 113 3.93 -28.49 -11.08
C THR A 113 3.53 -27.45 -12.15
N LYS A 114 3.57 -27.79 -13.44
CA LYS A 114 3.02 -26.92 -14.50
C LYS A 114 1.49 -26.75 -14.45
N MET A 115 0.76 -27.58 -13.70
CA MET A 115 -0.71 -27.53 -13.63
C MET A 115 -1.28 -26.74 -12.44
N ILE A 116 -0.46 -26.28 -11.49
CA ILE A 116 -0.95 -25.48 -10.37
C ILE A 116 -0.75 -24.00 -10.73
N ARG A 117 -1.73 -23.48 -11.48
CA ARG A 117 -1.88 -22.06 -11.81
C ARG A 117 -2.55 -21.35 -10.63
N PHE A 118 -1.85 -20.34 -10.09
CA PHE A 118 -2.24 -19.27 -9.15
C PHE A 118 -2.90 -19.67 -7.83
#